data_AF-A0A3Q0GRN3-F1
#
_entry.id   AF-A0A3Q0GRN3-F1
#
_cell.length_a   1.000
_cell.length_b   1.000
_cell.length_c   1.000
_cell.angle_alpha   90.00
_cell.angle_beta   90.00
_cell.angle_gamma   90.00
#
_symmetry.space_group_name_H-M   'P 1'
#
loop_
_entity.id
_entity.type
_entity.pdbx_description
1 polymer ?
#
loop_
_entity_poly.entity_id
_entity_poly.type
_entity_poly.pdbx_seq_one_letter_code
_entity_poly.pdbx_strand_id
1 'polypeptide(L)'
;MFDKAFKPFVNKQLLKRIRDPVDQCISHHLSLVKEHFPDEKVHIFYDYEMLPNRKPKFLAQTAAHVSGAAYYYQRKDVKCDPWGEKKIYGVCIHPQYGGWFAIRAILIFPEIQVPFLEQYAPVDCVTTEERRIQLLEKFNFHWQDWSYRDIIEVKERYSEEQKTYFATPPAERFKLLGLQGGMQRSEFY
;
A
#
# COMPACT_ATOMS: atom_id res chain seq x y z
N MET A 1 0.98 2.40 -10.66
CA MET A 1 0.09 1.23 -10.46
C MET A 1 -1.31 1.50 -11.00
N PHE A 2 -1.96 2.59 -10.59
CA PHE A 2 -3.35 2.87 -10.97
C PHE A 2 -3.58 2.92 -12.50
N ASP A 3 -2.83 3.75 -13.23
CA ASP A 3 -3.03 3.88 -14.67
C ASP A 3 -2.55 2.68 -15.49
N LYS A 4 -1.44 2.07 -15.08
CA LYS A 4 -0.74 1.04 -15.87
C LYS A 4 -1.17 -0.39 -15.58
N ALA A 5 -1.80 -0.64 -14.43
CA ALA A 5 -2.23 -1.98 -14.01
C ALA A 5 -3.73 -2.00 -13.73
N PHE A 6 -4.18 -1.13 -12.81
CA PHE A 6 -5.58 -1.15 -12.35
C PHE A 6 -6.58 -0.82 -13.46
N LYS A 7 -6.38 0.28 -14.21
CA LYS A 7 -7.30 0.63 -15.31
C LYS A 7 -7.36 -0.46 -16.40
N PRO A 8 -6.24 -0.98 -16.93
CA PRO A 8 -6.28 -2.12 -17.86
C PRO A 8 -6.96 -3.35 -17.28
N PHE A 9 -6.74 -3.65 -16.00
CA PHE A 9 -7.37 -4.78 -15.32
C PHE A 9 -8.89 -4.64 -15.27
N VAL A 10 -9.40 -3.49 -14.83
CA VAL A 10 -10.84 -3.21 -14.76
C VAL A 10 -11.51 -3.29 -16.14
N ASN A 11 -10.82 -2.85 -17.20
CA ASN A 11 -11.36 -2.86 -18.56
C ASN A 11 -11.38 -4.26 -19.21
N LYS A 12 -10.57 -5.22 -18.72
CA LYS A 12 -10.40 -6.53 -19.36
C LYS A 12 -10.97 -7.69 -18.56
N GLN A 13 -11.07 -7.55 -17.23
CA GLN A 13 -11.34 -8.67 -16.34
C GLN A 13 -12.73 -8.60 -15.72
N LEU A 14 -13.36 -9.76 -15.59
CA LEU A 14 -14.61 -9.89 -14.83
C LEU A 14 -14.32 -9.77 -13.33
N LEU A 15 -14.76 -8.68 -12.73
CA LEU A 15 -14.58 -8.42 -11.30
C LEU A 15 -15.61 -9.16 -10.45
N LYS A 16 -15.14 -9.77 -9.36
CA LYS A 16 -15.99 -10.33 -8.31
C LYS A 16 -16.45 -9.21 -7.38
N ARG A 17 -17.76 -8.99 -7.24
CA ARG A 17 -18.33 -7.90 -6.41
C ARG A 17 -17.98 -7.97 -4.92
N ILE A 18 -17.58 -9.13 -4.41
CA ILE A 18 -17.33 -9.37 -2.99
C ILE A 18 -16.01 -8.73 -2.51
N ARG A 19 -15.09 -8.43 -3.43
CA ARG A 19 -13.75 -7.90 -3.11
C ARG A 19 -13.54 -6.53 -3.73
N ASP A 20 -12.70 -5.71 -3.10
CA ASP A 20 -12.32 -4.43 -3.67
C ASP A 20 -11.64 -4.62 -5.05
N PRO A 21 -11.92 -3.78 -6.05
CA PRO A 21 -11.31 -3.89 -7.36
C PRO A 21 -9.77 -3.80 -7.36
N VAL A 22 -9.18 -2.98 -6.47
CA VAL A 22 -7.72 -2.86 -6.37
C VAL A 22 -7.11 -4.14 -5.82
N ASP A 23 -7.72 -4.73 -4.79
CA ASP A 23 -7.25 -6.00 -4.21
C ASP A 23 -7.26 -7.13 -5.26
N GLN A 24 -8.31 -7.16 -6.11
CA GLN A 24 -8.39 -8.11 -7.22
C GLN A 24 -7.32 -7.88 -8.28
N CYS A 25 -7.06 -6.62 -8.64
CA CYS A 25 -5.99 -6.27 -9.57
C CYS A 25 -4.62 -6.72 -9.05
N ILE A 26 -4.33 -6.44 -7.78
CA ILE A 26 -3.07 -6.83 -7.13
C ILE A 26 -2.94 -8.36 -7.07
N SER A 27 -4.01 -9.06 -6.66
CA SER A 27 -4.02 -10.51 -6.62
C SER A 27 -3.82 -11.16 -7.98
N HIS A 28 -4.38 -10.58 -9.04
CA HIS A 28 -4.16 -11.05 -10.42
C HIS A 28 -2.70 -10.88 -10.85
N HIS A 29 -2.10 -9.71 -10.65
CA HIS A 29 -0.71 -9.53 -11.03
C HIS A 29 0.26 -10.39 -10.20
N LEU A 30 -0.02 -10.59 -8.90
CA LEU A 30 0.80 -11.45 -8.06
C LEU A 30 0.61 -12.95 -8.33
N SER A 31 -0.54 -13.39 -8.86
CA SER A 31 -0.67 -14.77 -9.35
C SER A 31 0.21 -15.00 -10.59
N LEU A 32 0.29 -14.02 -11.50
CA LEU A 32 1.20 -14.10 -12.65
C LEU A 32 2.67 -14.16 -12.19
N VAL A 33 3.06 -13.42 -11.15
CA VAL A 33 4.43 -13.54 -10.59
C VAL A 33 4.69 -14.96 -10.10
N LYS A 34 3.72 -15.59 -9.43
CA LYS A 34 3.85 -16.99 -8.97
C LYS A 34 4.04 -17.97 -10.14
N GLU A 35 3.39 -17.74 -11.29
CA GLU A 35 3.55 -18.56 -12.49
C GLU A 35 4.97 -18.52 -13.07
N HIS A 36 5.77 -17.49 -12.77
CA HIS A 36 7.18 -17.41 -13.18
C HIS A 36 8.13 -18.22 -12.30
N PHE A 37 7.64 -18.79 -11.20
CA PHE A 37 8.41 -19.64 -10.29
C PHE A 37 7.72 -21.00 -10.12
N PRO A 38 7.58 -21.80 -11.20
CA PRO A 38 6.79 -23.03 -11.18
C PRO A 38 7.36 -24.10 -10.25
N ASP A 39 8.68 -24.12 -10.07
CA ASP A 39 9.38 -25.11 -9.25
C ASP A 39 9.58 -24.65 -7.80
N GLU A 40 9.28 -23.39 -7.48
CA GLU A 40 9.49 -22.82 -6.16
C GLU A 40 8.17 -22.70 -5.38
N LYS A 41 8.24 -23.01 -4.09
CA LYS A 41 7.12 -22.75 -3.20
C LYS A 41 7.01 -21.27 -2.86
N VAL A 42 6.10 -20.54 -3.50
CA VAL A 42 5.87 -19.11 -3.18
C VAL A 42 4.63 -18.91 -2.31
N HIS A 43 4.82 -18.33 -1.12
CA HIS A 43 3.74 -17.83 -0.27
C HIS A 43 3.52 -16.34 -0.48
N ILE A 44 2.29 -15.93 -0.72
CA ILE A 44 1.90 -14.52 -0.90
C ILE A 44 0.95 -14.16 0.21
N PHE A 45 1.28 -13.10 0.97
CA PHE A 45 0.38 -12.51 1.95
C PHE A 45 0.10 -11.06 1.54
N TYR A 46 -1.17 -10.68 1.47
CA TYR A 46 -1.59 -9.34 1.06
C TYR A 46 -1.83 -8.43 2.27
N ASP A 47 -1.64 -7.13 2.10
CA ASP A 47 -1.72 -6.12 3.17
C ASP A 47 -3.06 -6.11 3.91
N TYR A 48 -4.15 -6.47 3.21
CA TYR A 48 -5.50 -6.57 3.75
C TYR A 48 -5.81 -7.89 4.48
N GLU A 49 -4.93 -8.90 4.42
CA GLU A 49 -5.23 -10.21 5.01
C GLU A 49 -5.11 -10.19 6.53
N MET A 50 -6.16 -10.70 7.19
CA MET A 50 -6.22 -10.84 8.63
C MET A 50 -6.34 -12.32 9.04
N LEU A 51 -5.80 -12.63 10.21
CA LEU A 51 -6.07 -13.86 10.96
C LEU A 51 -7.50 -13.84 11.53
N PRO A 52 -8.06 -14.99 11.95
CA PRO A 52 -9.41 -15.05 12.54
C PRO A 52 -9.62 -14.12 13.75
N ASN A 53 -8.54 -13.82 14.49
CA ASN A 53 -8.55 -12.87 15.62
C ASN A 53 -8.39 -11.39 15.21
N ARG A 54 -8.55 -11.07 13.92
CA ARG A 54 -8.40 -9.73 13.32
C ARG A 54 -7.00 -9.12 13.39
N LYS A 55 -5.97 -9.90 13.76
CA LYS A 55 -4.58 -9.45 13.62
C LYS A 55 -4.16 -9.53 12.14
N PRO A 56 -3.43 -8.55 11.60
CA PRO A 56 -2.91 -8.65 10.24
C PRO A 56 -1.96 -9.85 10.13
N LYS A 57 -1.96 -10.53 8.99
CA LYS A 57 -1.07 -11.70 8.78
C LYS A 57 0.41 -11.33 8.76
N PHE A 58 0.73 -10.08 8.39
CA PHE A 58 2.07 -9.52 8.52
C PHE A 58 2.01 -8.01 8.74
N LEU A 59 3.09 -7.42 9.25
CA LEU A 59 3.19 -5.98 9.49
C LEU A 59 3.83 -5.30 8.27
N ALA A 60 2.99 -4.79 7.36
CA ALA A 60 3.42 -4.23 6.08
C ALA A 60 4.46 -3.12 6.21
N GLN A 61 4.22 -2.15 7.10
CA GLN A 61 5.13 -1.02 7.31
C GLN A 61 6.50 -1.46 7.86
N THR A 62 6.51 -2.45 8.75
CA THR A 62 7.77 -3.04 9.25
C THR A 62 8.52 -3.75 8.14
N ALA A 63 7.82 -4.53 7.31
CA ALA A 63 8.43 -5.21 6.15
C ALA A 63 9.05 -4.21 5.17
N ALA A 64 8.38 -3.09 4.90
CA ALA A 64 8.90 -2.02 4.04
C ALA A 64 10.11 -1.28 4.64
N HIS A 65 10.18 -1.16 5.97
CA HIS A 65 11.33 -0.57 6.65
C HIS A 65 12.56 -1.47 6.54
N VAL A 66 12.43 -2.75 6.91
CA VAL A 66 13.58 -3.68 6.94
C VAL A 66 14.06 -4.08 5.54
N SER A 67 13.23 -3.91 4.51
CA SER A 67 13.65 -4.07 3.11
C SER A 67 14.37 -2.84 2.53
N GLY A 68 14.49 -1.75 3.30
CA GLY A 68 15.07 -0.49 2.84
C GLY A 68 14.15 0.35 1.93
N ALA A 69 12.92 -0.09 1.67
CA ALA A 69 12.04 0.55 0.71
C ALA A 69 11.49 1.90 1.19
N ALA A 70 11.10 2.00 2.46
CA ALA A 70 10.54 3.24 3.03
C ALA A 70 10.76 3.30 4.54
N TYR A 71 11.21 4.45 5.04
CA TYR A 71 11.44 4.61 6.47
C TYR A 71 10.08 4.65 7.20
N TYR A 72 9.91 3.76 8.17
CA TYR A 72 8.74 3.68 9.03
C TYR A 72 8.88 4.57 10.27
N TYR A 73 8.27 5.76 10.21
CA TYR A 73 8.23 6.71 11.33
C TYR A 73 7.15 6.33 12.32
N GLN A 74 7.51 6.24 13.58
CA GLN A 74 6.69 5.83 14.71
C GLN A 74 6.78 6.85 15.83
N ARG A 75 5.86 6.75 16.80
CA ARG A 75 5.88 7.60 18.00
C ARG A 75 7.24 7.59 18.71
N LYS A 76 7.91 6.43 18.78
CA LYS A 76 9.24 6.26 19.38
C LYS A 76 10.36 7.06 18.68
N ASP A 77 10.13 7.55 17.47
CA ASP A 77 11.10 8.34 16.70
C ASP A 77 11.00 9.84 17.01
N VAL A 78 10.15 10.22 17.98
CA VAL A 78 9.98 11.57 18.55
C VAL A 78 10.26 11.48 20.05
N LYS A 79 11.25 12.23 20.55
CA LYS A 79 11.71 12.11 21.94
C LYS A 79 10.73 12.72 22.94
N CYS A 80 10.27 13.94 22.67
CA CYS A 80 9.36 14.69 23.53
C CYS A 80 8.01 14.85 22.82
N ASP A 81 7.25 13.75 22.72
CA ASP A 81 6.03 13.73 21.93
C ASP A 81 4.87 14.51 22.60
N PRO A 82 4.05 15.26 21.83
CA PRO A 82 2.98 16.10 22.39
C PRO A 82 1.65 15.37 22.60
N TRP A 83 1.58 14.04 22.40
CA TRP A 83 0.31 13.33 22.23
C TRP A 83 -0.28 12.74 23.50
N GLY A 84 0.46 12.74 24.61
CA GLY A 84 0.02 12.19 25.90
C GLY A 84 -0.41 10.72 25.76
N GLU A 85 -1.57 10.35 26.29
CA GLU A 85 -2.08 8.97 26.24
C GLU A 85 -2.69 8.56 24.88
N LYS A 86 -2.72 9.47 23.88
CA LYS A 86 -3.30 9.15 22.57
C LYS A 86 -2.48 8.08 21.86
N LYS A 87 -3.17 7.10 21.29
CA LYS A 87 -2.54 6.13 20.40
C LYS A 87 -2.19 6.79 19.07
N ILE A 88 -0.91 6.75 18.71
CA ILE A 88 -0.37 7.32 17.47
C ILE A 88 0.13 6.17 16.60
N TYR A 89 -0.49 6.02 15.43
CA TYR A 89 -0.07 5.06 14.42
C TYR A 89 1.10 5.61 13.62
N GLY A 90 2.09 4.77 13.35
CA GLY A 90 3.21 5.13 12.48
C GLY A 90 2.83 5.15 11.01
N VAL A 91 3.71 5.71 10.19
CA VAL A 91 3.56 5.80 8.74
C VAL A 91 4.90 5.66 8.03
N CYS A 92 4.92 4.94 6.91
CA CYS A 92 6.10 4.86 6.04
C CYS A 92 6.13 6.04 5.06
N ILE A 93 7.31 6.60 4.81
CA ILE A 93 7.54 7.60 3.77
C ILE A 93 8.61 7.08 2.81
N HIS A 94 8.24 7.00 1.53
CA HIS A 94 9.14 6.61 0.45
C HIS A 94 10.00 7.81 0.03
N PRO A 95 11.31 7.67 -0.14
CA PRO A 95 12.21 8.80 -0.40
C PRO A 95 11.91 9.57 -1.69
N GLN A 96 11.24 8.95 -2.67
CA GLN A 96 10.88 9.61 -3.93
C GLN A 96 9.40 9.98 -4.05
N TYR A 97 8.52 9.31 -3.29
CA TYR A 97 7.06 9.40 -3.49
C TYR A 97 6.36 9.91 -2.23
N GLY A 98 7.10 10.20 -1.17
CA GLY A 98 6.52 10.57 0.11
C GLY A 98 5.55 9.50 0.60
N GLY A 99 4.32 9.90 0.91
CA GLY A 99 3.22 8.97 1.22
C GLY A 99 2.37 8.58 0.00
N TRP A 100 2.71 8.96 -1.24
CA TRP A 100 1.97 8.64 -2.46
C TRP A 100 2.27 7.22 -2.97
N PHE A 101 2.20 6.24 -2.08
CA PHE A 101 2.32 4.83 -2.38
C PHE A 101 1.50 3.98 -1.40
N ALA A 102 1.47 2.68 -1.63
CA ALA A 102 0.92 1.70 -0.70
C ALA A 102 1.73 0.41 -0.77
N ILE A 103 1.89 -0.24 0.37
CA ILE A 103 2.52 -1.57 0.48
C ILE A 103 1.42 -2.60 0.21
N ARG A 104 1.69 -3.60 -0.63
CA ARG A 104 0.63 -4.47 -1.19
C ARG A 104 0.70 -5.93 -0.76
N ALA A 105 1.91 -6.47 -0.66
CA ALA A 105 2.09 -7.85 -0.30
C ALA A 105 3.52 -8.09 0.17
N ILE A 106 3.72 -9.23 0.82
CA ILE A 106 5.01 -9.87 0.99
C ILE A 106 5.00 -11.24 0.30
N LEU A 107 6.08 -11.55 -0.40
CA LEU A 107 6.32 -12.86 -1.02
C LEU A 107 7.40 -13.56 -0.20
N ILE A 108 7.13 -14.79 0.23
CA ILE A 108 8.04 -15.60 1.02
C ILE A 108 8.37 -16.87 0.24
N PHE A 109 9.66 -17.08 0.02
CA PHE A 109 10.24 -18.28 -0.59
C PHE A 109 10.90 -19.09 0.53
N PRO A 110 10.21 -20.09 1.11
CA PRO A 110 10.66 -20.77 2.33
C PRO A 110 11.88 -21.67 2.08
N GLU A 111 12.10 -22.09 0.84
CA GLU A 111 13.19 -22.98 0.44
C GLU A 111 14.44 -22.21 0.00
N ILE A 112 14.33 -20.89 -0.21
CA ILE A 112 15.44 -20.02 -0.61
C ILE A 112 16.04 -19.37 0.63
N GLN A 113 17.31 -19.68 0.90
CA GLN A 113 18.09 -19.04 1.96
C GLN A 113 19.11 -18.08 1.37
N VAL A 114 19.16 -16.87 1.91
CA VAL A 114 20.06 -15.80 1.47
C VAL A 114 20.82 -15.20 2.65
N PRO A 115 21.66 -15.98 3.37
CA PRO A 115 22.32 -15.54 4.60
C PRO A 115 23.29 -14.36 4.40
N PHE A 116 23.71 -14.11 3.16
CA PHE A 116 24.63 -13.04 2.80
C PHE A 116 23.96 -11.91 2.01
N LEU A 117 22.62 -11.86 1.98
CA LEU A 117 21.92 -10.75 1.35
C LEU A 117 22.20 -9.46 2.13
N GLU A 118 22.86 -8.52 1.48
CA GLU A 118 23.07 -7.19 2.04
C GLU A 118 21.72 -6.47 2.20
N GLN A 119 21.43 -6.03 3.41
CA GLN A 119 20.23 -5.24 3.72
C GLN A 119 20.60 -3.76 3.83
N TYR A 120 19.96 -2.94 3.00
CA TYR A 120 20.13 -1.49 3.06
C TYR A 120 19.11 -0.88 4.01
N ALA A 121 19.58 0.00 4.90
CA ALA A 121 18.70 0.79 5.75
C ALA A 121 17.82 1.71 4.89
N PRO A 122 16.55 1.94 5.26
CA PRO A 122 15.71 2.87 4.55
C PRO A 122 16.21 4.31 4.75
N VAL A 123 16.04 5.15 3.74
CA VAL A 123 16.46 6.56 3.79
C VAL A 123 15.60 7.34 4.78
N ASP A 124 16.23 7.90 5.82
CA ASP A 124 15.62 8.87 6.73
C ASP A 124 15.43 10.21 6.00
N CYS A 125 14.27 10.34 5.33
CA CYS A 125 13.87 11.50 4.54
C CYS A 125 13.06 12.55 5.33
N VAL A 126 12.74 12.31 6.60
CA VAL A 126 12.04 13.24 7.51
C VAL A 126 12.90 13.40 8.76
N THR A 127 13.95 14.22 8.61
CA THR A 127 15.12 14.22 9.48
C THR A 127 14.97 15.00 10.78
N THR A 128 14.03 15.95 10.87
CA THR A 128 13.84 16.75 12.09
C THR A 128 12.66 16.25 12.92
N GLU A 129 12.76 16.45 14.23
CA GLU A 129 11.72 16.00 15.16
C GLU A 129 10.39 16.73 14.93
N GLU A 130 10.43 18.04 14.66
CA GLU A 130 9.25 18.85 14.35
C GLU A 130 8.51 18.32 13.11
N ARG A 131 9.28 17.86 12.12
CA ARG A 131 8.75 17.31 10.86
C ARG A 131 8.17 15.92 11.07
N ARG A 132 8.74 15.11 11.97
CA ARG A 132 8.18 13.82 12.38
C ARG A 132 6.88 14.00 13.16
N ILE A 133 6.81 15.00 14.06
CA ILE A 133 5.57 15.38 14.75
C ILE A 133 4.52 15.78 13.71
N GLN A 134 4.85 16.72 12.82
CA GLN A 134 3.94 17.18 11.76
C GLN A 134 3.44 16.02 10.89
N LEU A 135 4.33 15.09 10.52
CA LEU A 135 3.97 13.90 9.75
C LEU A 135 2.96 13.04 10.49
N LEU A 136 3.25 12.68 11.74
CA LEU A 136 2.41 11.79 12.53
C LEU A 136 1.06 12.45 12.85
N GLU A 137 1.01 13.76 13.11
CA GLU A 137 -0.24 14.49 13.30
C GLU A 137 -1.09 14.52 12.02
N LYS A 138 -0.50 14.89 10.88
CA LYS A 138 -1.21 14.89 9.60
C LYS A 138 -1.73 13.50 9.25
N PHE A 139 -0.95 12.46 9.49
CA PHE A 139 -1.38 11.08 9.22
C PHE A 139 -2.51 10.62 10.17
N ASN A 140 -2.41 10.92 11.46
CA ASN A 140 -3.39 10.40 12.43
C ASN A 140 -4.69 11.23 12.47
N PHE A 141 -4.62 12.54 12.21
CA PHE A 141 -5.74 13.47 12.42
C PHE A 141 -6.26 14.10 11.13
N HIS A 142 -5.47 14.10 10.04
CA HIS A 142 -5.79 14.82 8.80
C HIS A 142 -5.58 14.00 7.52
N TRP A 143 -5.50 12.67 7.59
CA TRP A 143 -5.12 11.84 6.44
C TRP A 143 -6.00 12.02 5.18
N GLN A 144 -7.25 12.45 5.36
CA GLN A 144 -8.22 12.67 4.28
C GLN A 144 -7.86 13.85 3.38
N ASP A 145 -7.05 14.80 3.86
CA ASP A 145 -6.57 15.95 3.08
C ASP A 145 -5.33 15.63 2.23
N TRP A 146 -4.80 14.41 2.34
CA TRP A 146 -3.62 13.90 1.63
C TRP A 146 -2.28 14.57 2.00
N SER A 147 -2.28 15.61 2.84
CA SER A 147 -1.13 16.48 3.06
C SER A 147 0.04 15.81 3.80
N TYR A 148 -0.19 14.71 4.51
CA TYR A 148 0.88 13.91 5.10
C TYR A 148 1.76 13.26 4.02
N ARG A 149 1.21 13.01 2.83
CA ARG A 149 1.92 12.34 1.73
C ARG A 149 2.96 13.25 1.09
N ASP A 150 2.76 14.56 1.19
CA ASP A 150 3.67 15.62 0.77
C ASP A 150 4.52 16.14 1.93
N ILE A 151 4.81 15.29 2.94
CA ILE A 151 5.75 15.69 3.98
C ILE A 151 7.09 16.05 3.35
N ILE A 152 7.58 15.33 2.34
CA ILE A 152 8.77 15.68 1.56
C ILE A 152 8.40 16.20 0.16
N GLU A 153 9.38 16.74 -0.57
CA GLU A 153 9.22 16.92 -2.01
C GLU A 153 9.12 15.54 -2.69
N VAL A 154 8.16 15.39 -3.60
CA VAL A 154 7.85 14.10 -4.24
C VAL A 154 7.97 14.21 -5.75
N LYS A 155 8.47 13.14 -6.36
CA LYS A 155 8.63 13.01 -7.81
C LYS A 155 7.28 12.93 -8.54
N GLU A 156 6.32 12.26 -7.93
CA GLU A 156 5.01 12.01 -8.53
C GLU A 156 3.95 11.87 -7.44
N ARG A 157 2.74 12.34 -7.74
CA ARG A 157 1.54 12.22 -6.89
C ARG A 157 0.53 11.34 -7.59
N TYR A 158 -0.46 10.87 -6.83
CA TYR A 158 -1.65 10.30 -7.46
C TYR A 158 -2.34 11.36 -8.30
N SER A 159 -2.83 10.98 -9.49
CA SER A 159 -3.67 11.83 -10.32
C SER A 159 -4.98 12.18 -9.59
N GLU A 160 -5.66 13.25 -10.01
CA GLU A 160 -6.95 13.63 -9.41
C GLU A 160 -8.00 12.51 -9.55
N GLU A 161 -7.97 11.76 -10.65
CA GLU A 161 -8.81 10.57 -10.83
C GLU A 161 -8.48 9.48 -9.80
N GLN A 162 -7.19 9.19 -9.59
CA GLN A 162 -6.77 8.22 -8.59
C GLN A 162 -7.13 8.67 -7.16
N LYS A 163 -6.99 9.96 -6.85
CA LYS A 163 -7.44 10.54 -5.57
C LYS A 163 -8.95 10.39 -5.40
N THR A 164 -9.72 10.73 -6.43
CA THR A 164 -11.19 10.56 -6.44
C THR A 164 -11.57 9.10 -6.19
N TYR A 165 -10.89 8.17 -6.84
CA TYR A 165 -11.12 6.74 -6.63
C TYR A 165 -10.86 6.31 -5.18
N PHE A 166 -9.73 6.71 -4.59
CA PHE A 166 -9.39 6.31 -3.21
C PHE A 166 -10.16 7.07 -2.13
N ALA A 167 -10.63 8.29 -2.42
CA ALA A 167 -11.56 9.03 -1.57
C ALA A 167 -12.97 8.39 -1.57
N THR A 168 -13.32 7.66 -2.63
CA THR A 168 -14.60 6.96 -2.74
C THR A 168 -14.63 5.75 -1.79
N PRO A 169 -15.66 5.61 -0.95
CA PRO A 169 -15.81 4.46 -0.05
C PRO A 169 -15.78 3.13 -0.82
N PRO A 170 -15.17 2.06 -0.27
CA PRO A 170 -15.04 0.78 -0.98
C PRO A 170 -16.38 0.22 -1.53
N ALA A 171 -17.48 0.40 -0.79
CA ALA A 171 -18.82 -0.03 -1.22
C ALA A 171 -19.34 0.69 -2.46
N GLU A 172 -18.85 1.90 -2.75
CA GLU A 172 -19.28 2.74 -3.88
C GLU A 172 -18.35 2.64 -5.08
N ARG A 173 -17.18 2.00 -4.95
CA ARG A 173 -16.19 1.93 -6.05
C ARG A 173 -16.71 1.21 -7.28
N PHE A 174 -17.53 0.17 -7.14
CA PHE A 174 -18.16 -0.48 -8.29
C PHE A 174 -19.14 0.44 -9.03
N LYS A 175 -19.81 1.34 -8.31
CA LYS A 175 -20.66 2.38 -8.91
C LYS A 175 -19.83 3.41 -9.65
N LEU A 176 -18.76 3.89 -9.02
CA LEU A 176 -17.84 4.84 -9.62
C LEU A 176 -17.25 4.32 -10.94
N LEU A 177 -16.96 3.02 -11.01
CA LEU A 177 -16.45 2.36 -12.21
C LEU A 177 -17.53 2.01 -13.25
N GLY A 178 -18.81 2.30 -13.00
CA GLY A 178 -19.91 1.96 -13.92
C GLY A 178 -20.26 0.47 -13.98
N LEU A 179 -19.90 -0.33 -12.97
CA LEU A 179 -20.01 -1.81 -12.97
C LEU A 179 -21.25 -2.34 -12.20
N GLN A 180 -22.29 -1.52 -12.05
CA GLN A 180 -23.51 -1.86 -11.30
C GLN A 180 -24.45 -2.85 -12.01
N GLY A 181 -24.28 -3.10 -13.31
CA GLY A 181 -24.92 -4.20 -14.06
C GLY A 181 -23.91 -5.32 -14.32
N GLY A 182 -24.23 -6.58 -13.99
CA GLY A 182 -23.35 -7.71 -14.27
C GLY A 182 -23.05 -7.88 -15.77
N MET A 183 -21.85 -8.40 -16.08
CA MET A 183 -21.29 -8.72 -17.40
C MET A 183 -21.04 -7.51 -18.33
N GLN A 184 -19.79 -7.06 -18.40
CA GLN A 184 -19.27 -6.62 -19.69
C GLN A 184 -19.07 -7.88 -20.54
N ARG A 185 -19.95 -8.09 -21.52
CA ARG A 185 -19.59 -8.83 -22.73
C ARG A 185 -18.49 -8.03 -23.43
N SER A 186 -17.38 -8.69 -23.75
CA SER A 186 -16.44 -8.18 -24.73
C SER A 186 -17.13 -8.15 -26.08
N GLU A 187 -17.58 -6.98 -26.51
CA GLU A 187 -17.83 -6.70 -27.93
C GLU A 187 -16.58 -6.04 -28.50
N PHE A 188 -15.58 -6.85 -28.82
CA PHE A 188 -14.66 -6.56 -29.92
C PHE A 188 -14.33 -7.89 -30.60
N TYR A 189 -14.63 -7.92 -31.90
CA TYR A 189 -14.48 -9.01 -32.85
C TYR A 189 -13.06 -9.60 -32.89
#